data_AF-A0A2X2L6W6-F1
#
_entry.id   AF-A0A2X2L6W6-F1
#
_cell.length_a   1.000
_cell.length_b   1.000
_cell.length_c   1.000
_cell.angle_alpha   90.00
_cell.angle_beta   90.00
_cell.angle_gamma   90.00
#
_symmetry.space_group_name_H-M   'P 1'
#
loop_
_entity.id
_entity.type
_entity.pdbx_description
1 polymer ?
#
loop_
_entity_poly.entity_id
_entity_poly.type
_entity_poly.pdbx_seq_one_letter_code
_entity_poly.pdbx_strand_id
1 'polypeptide(L)'
;MAEAITYRQKFNEREVMLLWPDFIAYNPKNGKNETFPAPAYACGLRAYIDHDEQGWHKSLSNVPVKNVLGMSRHVFWSLQAEDSDASLNNKEITTIIRRNGVRFWGNRTPETNAYIFEVYTRTAQVLADSIAEAQFETIDSPLTPANVKDVISAIRAKLDSLVTAGN
;
A
#
# COMPACT_ATOMS: atom_id res chain seq x y z
N MET A 1 -7.77 -17.69 -11.00
CA MET A 1 -8.56 -16.87 -10.06
C MET A 1 -8.97 -17.68 -8.84
N ALA A 2 -9.60 -18.86 -9.00
CA ALA A 2 -9.94 -19.74 -7.87
C ALA A 2 -8.74 -20.08 -6.96
N GLU A 3 -7.57 -20.36 -7.54
CA GLU A 3 -6.33 -20.60 -6.77
C GLU A 3 -5.92 -19.38 -5.93
N ALA A 4 -5.97 -18.17 -6.50
CA ALA A 4 -5.64 -16.94 -5.78
C ALA A 4 -6.61 -16.68 -4.62
N ILE A 5 -7.91 -16.92 -4.83
CA ILE A 5 -8.95 -16.83 -3.78
C ILE A 5 -8.69 -17.87 -2.67
N THR A 6 -8.31 -19.09 -3.05
CA THR A 6 -7.98 -20.14 -2.07
C THR A 6 -6.72 -19.77 -1.29
N TYR A 7 -5.71 -19.22 -1.97
CA TYR A 7 -4.47 -18.76 -1.34
C TYR A 7 -4.73 -17.62 -0.35
N ARG A 8 -5.59 -16.68 -0.70
CA ARG A 8 -6.03 -15.56 0.14
C ARG A 8 -6.61 -16.00 1.48
N GLN A 9 -7.29 -17.15 1.56
CA GLN A 9 -7.87 -17.67 2.80
C GLN A 9 -6.82 -18.04 3.86
N LYS A 10 -5.54 -18.13 3.49
CA LYS A 10 -4.44 -18.43 4.42
C LYS A 10 -3.98 -17.22 5.24
N PHE A 11 -4.49 -16.03 4.94
CA PHE A 11 -4.03 -14.76 5.50
C PHE A 11 -5.17 -14.02 6.20
N ASN A 12 -4.84 -13.35 7.29
CA ASN A 12 -5.72 -12.42 8.02
C ASN A 12 -4.93 -11.22 8.59
N GLU A 13 -3.70 -11.03 8.13
CA GLU A 13 -2.79 -10.00 8.61
C GLU A 13 -3.07 -8.67 7.92
N ARG A 14 -3.09 -7.59 8.69
CA ARG A 14 -3.34 -6.23 8.17
C ARG A 14 -2.12 -5.65 7.43
N GLU A 15 -0.94 -6.21 7.65
CA GLU A 15 0.34 -5.83 7.02
C GLU A 15 0.58 -6.54 5.68
N VAL A 16 -0.30 -7.47 5.30
CA VAL A 16 -0.17 -8.22 4.05
C VAL A 16 -0.98 -7.57 2.95
N MET A 17 -0.44 -7.57 1.74
CA MET A 17 -1.17 -7.20 0.53
C MET A 17 -0.96 -8.29 -0.52
N LEU A 18 -2.07 -8.87 -0.99
CA LEU A 18 -2.04 -9.90 -2.01
C LEU A 18 -2.20 -9.26 -3.39
N LEU A 19 -1.28 -9.59 -4.29
CA LEU A 19 -1.21 -9.06 -5.63
C LEU A 19 -1.33 -10.20 -6.64
N TRP A 20 -2.16 -10.01 -7.67
CA TRP A 20 -2.27 -10.96 -8.76
C TRP A 20 -2.82 -10.28 -10.02
N PRO A 21 -2.33 -10.53 -11.24
CA PRO A 21 -1.19 -11.39 -11.58
C PRO A 21 0.15 -10.64 -11.46
N ASP A 22 1.19 -11.18 -12.09
CA ASP A 22 2.52 -10.54 -12.23
C ASP A 22 2.59 -9.68 -13.50
N PHE A 23 3.68 -8.91 -13.64
CA PHE A 23 3.92 -8.08 -14.83
C PHE A 23 4.79 -8.81 -15.85
N ILE A 24 4.67 -8.40 -17.11
CA ILE A 24 5.66 -8.70 -18.16
C ILE A 24 6.47 -7.43 -18.39
N ALA A 25 7.80 -7.53 -18.35
CA ALA A 25 8.69 -6.41 -18.62
C ALA A 25 9.95 -6.85 -19.35
N TYR A 26 10.63 -5.90 -19.98
CA TYR A 26 11.89 -6.13 -20.68
C TYR A 26 13.06 -6.18 -19.70
N ASN A 27 13.85 -7.26 -19.73
CA ASN A 27 15.05 -7.42 -18.93
C ASN A 27 16.29 -6.99 -19.77
N PRO A 28 16.92 -5.85 -19.46
CA PRO A 28 18.08 -5.38 -20.22
C PRO A 28 19.33 -6.24 -20.04
N LYS A 29 19.41 -7.08 -19.01
CA LYS A 29 20.58 -7.94 -18.77
C LYS A 29 20.66 -9.12 -19.74
N ASN A 30 19.52 -9.64 -20.17
CA ASN A 30 19.46 -10.81 -21.07
C ASN A 30 18.73 -10.52 -22.38
N GLY A 31 18.19 -9.31 -22.56
CA GLY A 31 17.54 -8.86 -23.79
C GLY A 31 16.19 -9.50 -24.06
N LYS A 32 15.50 -10.04 -23.04
CA LYS A 32 14.24 -10.77 -23.19
C LYS A 32 13.11 -10.16 -22.39
N ASN A 33 11.88 -10.43 -22.82
CA ASN A 33 10.69 -10.12 -22.04
C ASN A 33 10.45 -11.27 -21.06
N GLU A 34 10.33 -10.94 -19.78
CA GLU A 34 10.19 -11.91 -18.70
C GLU A 34 9.04 -11.55 -17.77
N THR A 35 8.58 -12.53 -16.99
CA THR A 35 7.62 -12.28 -15.91
C THR A 35 8.35 -11.74 -14.70
N PHE A 36 7.90 -10.60 -14.20
CA PHE A 36 8.44 -9.94 -13.02
C PHE A 36 7.39 -9.90 -11.91
N PRO A 37 7.77 -10.23 -10.66
CA PRO A 37 6.84 -10.25 -9.53
C PRO A 37 6.14 -8.90 -9.34
N ALA A 38 4.81 -8.91 -9.26
CA ALA A 38 4.01 -7.73 -8.93
C ALA A 38 4.42 -7.04 -7.61
N PRO A 39 4.82 -7.77 -6.54
CA PRO A 39 5.32 -7.14 -5.31
C PRO A 39 6.50 -6.20 -5.52
N ALA A 40 7.43 -6.51 -6.44
CA ALA A 40 8.58 -5.63 -6.70
C ALA A 40 8.13 -4.28 -7.28
N TYR A 41 7.19 -4.29 -8.22
CA TYR A 41 6.60 -3.08 -8.78
C TYR A 41 5.74 -2.32 -7.75
N ALA A 42 5.01 -3.03 -6.88
CA ALA A 42 4.24 -2.41 -5.82
C ALA A 42 5.15 -1.67 -4.82
N CYS A 43 6.25 -2.27 -4.40
CA CYS A 43 7.24 -1.62 -3.52
C CYS A 43 7.86 -0.37 -4.17
N GLY A 44 8.26 -0.46 -5.44
CA GLY A 44 8.81 0.69 -6.18
C GLY A 44 7.78 1.81 -6.35
N LEU A 45 6.54 1.45 -6.69
CA LEU A 45 5.44 2.40 -6.82
C LEU A 45 5.09 3.06 -5.49
N ARG A 46 5.16 2.30 -4.39
CA ARG A 46 4.96 2.79 -3.03
C ARG A 46 5.98 3.86 -2.67
N ALA A 47 7.26 3.57 -2.87
CA ALA A 47 8.32 4.55 -2.63
C ALA A 47 8.11 5.83 -3.47
N TYR A 48 7.75 5.68 -4.75
CA TYR A 48 7.44 6.82 -5.62
C TYR A 48 6.25 7.64 -5.11
N ILE A 49 5.15 7.00 -4.71
CA ILE A 49 3.97 7.69 -4.17
C ILE A 49 4.30 8.46 -2.90
N ASP A 50 5.08 7.84 -2.02
CA ASP A 50 5.40 8.37 -0.69
C ASP A 50 6.34 9.59 -0.78
N HIS A 51 7.33 9.55 -1.67
CA HIS A 51 8.38 10.58 -1.76
C HIS A 51 8.15 11.63 -2.85
N ASP A 52 7.65 11.22 -4.03
CA ASP A 52 7.66 12.06 -5.23
C ASP A 52 6.26 12.56 -5.64
N GLU A 53 5.19 12.06 -5.01
CA GLU A 53 3.80 12.39 -5.37
C GLU A 53 3.00 12.93 -4.18
N GLN A 54 1.95 12.21 -3.76
CA GLN A 54 0.95 12.71 -2.81
C GLN A 54 1.32 12.40 -1.34
N GLY A 55 2.17 11.40 -1.09
CA GLY A 55 2.57 10.99 0.26
C GLY A 55 2.01 9.64 0.68
N TRP A 56 2.45 9.17 1.85
CA TRP A 56 2.19 7.82 2.37
C TRP A 56 0.71 7.48 2.60
N HIS A 57 -0.14 8.50 2.77
CA HIS A 57 -1.58 8.37 2.96
C HIS A 57 -2.31 8.01 1.64
N LYS A 58 -1.65 8.15 0.49
CA LYS A 58 -2.23 7.79 -0.81
C LYS A 58 -2.15 6.28 -1.05
N SER A 59 -3.27 5.68 -1.46
CA SER A 59 -3.27 4.30 -1.94
C SER A 59 -2.55 4.13 -3.29
N LEU A 60 -1.91 2.96 -3.48
CA LEU A 60 -1.30 2.55 -4.75
C LEU A 60 -2.34 2.24 -5.84
N SER A 61 -3.59 1.99 -5.43
CA SER A 61 -4.69 1.75 -6.35
C SER A 61 -4.85 2.92 -7.32
N ASN A 62 -5.04 2.58 -8.59
CA ASN A 62 -5.26 3.51 -9.69
C ASN A 62 -4.07 4.46 -10.01
N VAL A 63 -2.88 4.17 -9.48
CA VAL A 63 -1.65 4.87 -9.86
C VAL A 63 -0.99 4.17 -11.05
N PRO A 64 -0.54 4.89 -12.10
CA PRO A 64 0.13 4.29 -13.25
C PRO A 64 1.45 3.60 -12.89
N VAL A 65 1.59 2.35 -13.34
CA VAL A 65 2.84 1.59 -13.27
C VAL A 65 3.66 1.86 -14.54
N LYS A 66 4.91 2.29 -14.39
CA LYS A 66 5.85 2.58 -15.49
C LYS A 66 6.66 1.33 -15.84
N ASN A 67 7.22 1.29 -17.05
CA ASN A 67 8.16 0.25 -17.51
C ASN A 67 7.61 -1.19 -17.45
N VAL A 68 6.34 -1.36 -17.80
CA VAL A 68 5.68 -2.67 -17.95
C VAL A 68 5.13 -2.80 -19.36
N LEU A 69 5.28 -3.99 -19.93
CA LEU A 69 4.79 -4.34 -21.27
C LEU A 69 3.38 -4.95 -21.20
N GLY A 70 3.04 -5.57 -20.07
CA GLY A 70 1.75 -6.21 -19.86
C GLY A 70 1.67 -6.97 -18.54
N MET A 71 0.77 -7.95 -18.50
CA MET A 71 0.50 -8.79 -17.35
C MET A 71 0.73 -10.26 -17.72
N SER A 72 1.20 -11.07 -16.77
CA SER A 72 1.49 -12.49 -16.98
C SER A 72 0.24 -13.34 -17.18
N ARG A 73 -0.93 -12.84 -16.75
CA ARG A 73 -2.24 -13.42 -17.03
C ARG A 73 -3.21 -12.34 -17.47
N HIS A 74 -4.13 -12.71 -18.34
CA HIS A 74 -5.21 -11.82 -18.75
C HIS A 74 -6.16 -11.60 -17.56
N VAL A 75 -6.50 -10.34 -17.28
CA VAL A 75 -7.56 -9.95 -16.34
C VAL A 75 -8.56 -9.14 -17.15
N PHE A 76 -9.75 -9.69 -17.33
CA PHE A 76 -10.84 -8.96 -17.96
C PHE A 76 -11.37 -7.90 -17.01
N TRP A 77 -11.36 -6.65 -17.47
CA TRP A 77 -11.88 -5.52 -16.71
C TRP A 77 -12.81 -4.69 -17.60
N SER A 78 -14.03 -4.45 -17.11
CA SER A 78 -15.00 -3.55 -17.70
C SER A 78 -15.70 -2.77 -16.59
N LEU A 79 -15.97 -1.49 -16.82
CA LEU A 79 -16.63 -0.61 -15.85
C LEU A 79 -18.11 -0.97 -15.64
N GLN A 80 -18.74 -1.61 -16.63
CA GLN A 80 -20.18 -1.89 -16.67
C GLN A 80 -20.50 -3.39 -16.55
N ALA A 81 -19.50 -4.26 -16.47
CA ALA A 81 -19.72 -5.70 -16.39
C ALA A 81 -19.79 -6.16 -14.93
N GLU A 82 -20.85 -6.91 -14.58
CA GLU A 82 -21.02 -7.54 -13.27
C GLU A 82 -19.99 -8.66 -13.02
N ASP A 83 -19.44 -9.26 -14.10
CA ASP A 83 -18.55 -10.42 -14.08
C ASP A 83 -17.09 -10.09 -14.45
N SER A 84 -16.61 -8.89 -14.11
CA SER A 84 -15.19 -8.57 -14.33
C SER A 84 -14.27 -9.39 -13.42
N ASP A 85 -13.14 -9.85 -13.95
CA ASP A 85 -12.08 -10.54 -13.19
C ASP A 85 -11.45 -9.62 -12.12
N ALA A 86 -11.67 -8.30 -12.24
CA ALA A 86 -11.29 -7.35 -11.20
C ALA A 86 -12.19 -7.39 -9.96
N SER A 87 -13.26 -8.20 -9.97
CA SER A 87 -14.00 -8.59 -8.77
C SER A 87 -13.12 -9.30 -7.74
N LEU A 88 -11.89 -9.72 -8.08
CA LEU A 88 -10.88 -10.15 -7.11
C LEU A 88 -10.59 -9.12 -6.02
N ASN A 89 -10.74 -7.82 -6.30
CA ASN A 89 -10.64 -6.79 -5.26
C ASN A 89 -11.72 -6.95 -4.17
N ASN A 90 -12.90 -7.49 -4.53
CA ASN A 90 -13.93 -7.85 -3.56
C ASN A 90 -13.61 -9.10 -2.73
N LYS A 91 -12.47 -9.75 -3.00
CA LYS A 91 -11.88 -10.86 -2.25
C LYS A 91 -10.54 -10.46 -1.64
N GLU A 92 -10.32 -9.16 -1.46
CA GLU A 92 -9.11 -8.55 -0.89
C GLU A 92 -7.81 -9.00 -1.59
N ILE A 93 -7.90 -9.26 -2.90
CA ILE A 93 -6.76 -9.48 -3.76
C ILE A 93 -6.69 -8.30 -4.71
N THR A 94 -5.62 -7.52 -4.62
CA THR A 94 -5.40 -6.40 -5.53
C THR A 94 -4.98 -6.93 -6.87
N THR A 95 -5.69 -6.48 -7.90
CA THR A 95 -5.47 -6.93 -9.28
C THR A 95 -4.79 -5.86 -10.12
N ILE A 96 -4.50 -6.19 -11.36
CA ILE A 96 -3.92 -5.26 -12.33
C ILE A 96 -4.93 -5.07 -13.45
N ILE A 97 -5.19 -3.82 -13.81
CA ILE A 97 -6.06 -3.46 -14.93
C ILE A 97 -5.29 -2.65 -15.97
N ARG A 98 -5.82 -2.66 -17.20
CA ARG A 98 -5.33 -1.82 -18.29
C ARG A 98 -6.38 -0.77 -18.64
N ARG A 99 -6.20 0.45 -18.13
CA ARG A 99 -7.00 1.63 -18.46
C ARG A 99 -6.11 2.87 -18.39
N ASN A 100 -5.89 3.53 -19.52
CA ASN A 100 -4.97 4.69 -19.61
C ASN A 100 -3.61 4.37 -18.96
N GLY A 101 -3.01 3.27 -19.42
CA GLY A 101 -1.84 2.63 -18.79
C GLY A 101 -2.19 1.37 -18.01
N VAL A 102 -1.17 0.74 -17.43
CA VAL A 102 -1.32 -0.40 -16.52
C VAL A 102 -1.33 0.13 -15.10
N ARG A 103 -2.26 -0.33 -14.27
CA ARG A 103 -2.48 0.17 -12.91
C ARG A 103 -2.83 -0.97 -11.98
N PHE A 104 -2.40 -0.86 -10.73
CA PHE A 104 -3.01 -1.67 -9.67
C PHE A 104 -4.46 -1.24 -9.45
N TRP A 105 -5.30 -2.21 -9.10
CA TRP A 105 -6.71 -2.03 -8.87
C TRP A 105 -7.12 -2.77 -7.61
N GLY A 106 -7.22 -2.00 -6.54
CA GLY A 106 -7.45 -2.54 -5.20
C GLY A 106 -6.42 -2.01 -4.21
N ASN A 107 -6.84 -2.00 -2.96
CA ASN A 107 -6.08 -1.47 -1.83
C ASN A 107 -6.51 -2.11 -0.52
N ARG A 108 -7.12 -3.29 -0.60
CA ARG A 108 -7.59 -4.01 0.58
C ARG A 108 -6.50 -4.92 1.13
N THR A 109 -6.50 -5.07 2.45
CA THR A 109 -5.68 -6.06 3.16
C THR A 109 -6.51 -7.32 3.42
N PRO A 110 -5.88 -8.45 3.75
CA PRO A 110 -6.59 -9.63 4.21
C PRO A 110 -7.37 -9.48 5.51
N GLU A 111 -7.08 -8.45 6.31
CA GLU A 111 -7.82 -8.12 7.53
C GLU A 111 -9.12 -7.41 7.15
N THR A 112 -10.25 -7.85 7.70
CA THR A 112 -11.58 -7.39 7.26
C THR A 112 -12.39 -6.66 8.33
N ASN A 113 -11.80 -6.27 9.45
CA ASN A 113 -12.52 -5.64 10.56
C ASN A 113 -12.12 -4.16 10.71
N ALA A 114 -10.89 -3.87 11.13
CA ALA A 114 -10.45 -2.50 11.46
C ALA A 114 -9.51 -1.86 10.43
N TYR A 115 -8.73 -2.67 9.74
CA TYR A 115 -7.64 -2.30 8.83
C TYR A 115 -7.88 -2.84 7.42
N ILE A 116 -9.12 -2.68 6.96
CA ILE A 116 -9.59 -3.19 5.67
C ILE A 116 -8.78 -2.64 4.49
N PHE A 117 -8.29 -1.40 4.59
CA PHE A 117 -7.48 -0.76 3.56
C PHE A 117 -6.03 -0.64 3.97
N GLU A 118 -5.11 -0.88 3.04
CA GLU A 118 -3.66 -0.79 3.29
C GLU A 118 -3.23 0.60 3.77
N VAL A 119 -3.92 1.65 3.34
CA VAL A 119 -3.67 3.01 3.86
C VAL A 119 -3.95 3.12 5.35
N TYR A 120 -4.91 2.40 5.93
CA TYR A 120 -5.19 2.45 7.37
C TYR A 120 -4.05 1.84 8.18
N THR A 121 -3.54 0.69 7.73
CA THR A 121 -2.37 0.04 8.35
C THR A 121 -1.15 0.97 8.26
N ARG A 122 -0.92 1.57 7.09
CA ARG A 122 0.21 2.48 6.86
C ARG A 122 0.11 3.74 7.70
N THR A 123 -1.06 4.39 7.76
CA THR A 123 -1.30 5.55 8.64
C THR A 123 -1.00 5.18 10.09
N ALA A 124 -1.49 4.03 10.58
CA ALA A 124 -1.23 3.62 11.95
C ALA A 124 0.26 3.39 12.25
N GLN A 125 1.03 2.86 11.28
CA GLN A 125 2.48 2.70 11.41
C GLN A 125 3.19 4.06 11.47
N VAL A 126 2.87 4.98 10.55
CA VAL A 126 3.47 6.33 10.55
C VAL A 126 3.15 7.09 11.82
N LEU A 127 1.93 6.96 12.34
CA LEU A 127 1.55 7.58 13.62
C LEU A 127 2.31 6.96 14.80
N ALA A 128 2.50 5.64 14.82
CA ALA A 128 3.28 4.97 15.86
C ALA A 128 4.74 5.43 15.84
N ASP A 129 5.36 5.51 14.66
CA ASP A 129 6.72 6.00 14.50
C ASP A 129 6.84 7.47 14.95
N SER A 130 5.87 8.31 14.56
CA SER A 130 5.84 9.73 14.97
C SER A 130 5.74 9.90 16.49
N ILE A 131 4.97 9.04 17.17
CA ILE A 131 4.84 9.06 18.63
C ILE A 131 6.14 8.56 19.28
N ALA A 132 6.75 7.51 18.74
CA ALA A 132 8.00 6.96 19.25
C ALA A 132 9.15 7.98 19.12
N GLU A 133 9.24 8.70 18.01
CA GLU A 133 10.20 9.79 17.80
C GLU A 133 10.02 10.90 18.85
N ALA A 134 8.78 11.33 19.11
CA ALA A 134 8.50 12.36 20.11
C ALA A 134 8.82 11.90 21.55
N GLN A 135 8.72 10.61 21.83
CA GLN A 135 9.07 10.04 23.14
C GLN A 135 10.59 9.88 23.32
N PHE A 136 11.34 9.72 22.23
CA PHE A 136 12.77 9.39 22.25
C PHE A 136 13.61 10.41 23.06
N GLU A 137 13.30 11.70 22.97
CA GLU A 137 14.01 12.76 23.69
C GLU A 137 13.92 12.66 25.23
N THR A 138 12.94 11.91 25.73
CA THR A 138 12.68 11.73 27.17
C THR A 138 13.05 10.35 27.70
N ILE A 139 13.57 9.48 26.83
CA ILE A 139 14.12 8.19 27.26
C ILE A 139 15.25 8.45 28.27
N ASP A 140 15.31 7.62 29.31
CA ASP A 140 16.28 7.69 30.41
C ASP A 140 16.24 8.97 31.26
N SER A 141 15.18 9.79 31.16
CA SER A 141 14.94 10.94 32.03
C SER A 141 13.97 10.60 33.18
N PRO A 142 14.12 11.19 34.38
CA PRO A 142 13.16 11.01 35.47
C PRO A 142 11.74 11.42 35.06
N LEU A 143 10.73 10.58 35.32
CA LEU A 143 9.34 10.88 34.99
C LEU A 143 8.80 12.02 35.87
N THR A 144 8.53 13.18 35.26
CA THR A 144 8.00 14.36 35.96
C THR A 144 6.74 14.87 35.27
N PRO A 145 5.84 15.58 35.96
CA PRO A 145 4.68 16.18 35.30
C PRO A 145 5.05 17.17 34.19
N ALA A 146 6.26 17.74 34.21
CA ALA A 146 6.75 18.64 33.16
C ALA A 146 7.10 17.89 31.89
N ASN A 147 7.99 16.88 31.95
CA ASN A 147 8.40 16.17 30.75
C ASN A 147 7.27 15.36 30.09
N VAL A 148 6.29 14.87 30.87
CA VAL A 148 5.08 14.26 30.30
C VAL A 148 4.28 15.27 29.46
N LYS A 149 4.16 16.52 29.91
CA LYS A 149 3.48 17.58 29.14
C LYS A 149 4.27 17.95 27.89
N ASP A 150 5.59 17.95 27.97
CA ASP A 150 6.46 18.27 26.83
C ASP A 150 6.31 17.21 25.73
N VAL A 151 6.33 15.92 26.09
CA VAL A 151 6.08 14.80 25.16
C VAL A 151 4.71 14.92 24.50
N ILE A 152 3.65 15.16 25.29
CA ILE A 152 2.29 15.32 24.74
C ILE A 152 2.23 16.52 23.78
N SER A 153 2.93 17.62 24.10
CA SER A 153 2.97 18.81 23.25
C SER A 153 3.73 18.56 21.95
N ALA A 154 4.85 17.82 21.99
CA ALA A 154 5.60 17.41 20.82
C ALA A 154 4.77 16.50 19.88
N ILE A 155 4.07 15.51 20.45
CA ILE A 155 3.14 14.65 19.69
C ILE A 155 2.07 15.49 19.02
N ARG A 156 1.40 16.39 19.76
CA ARG A 156 0.36 17.27 19.20
C ARG A 156 0.89 18.14 18.07
N ALA A 157 2.03 18.79 18.27
CA ALA A 157 2.65 19.64 17.25
C ALA A 157 2.94 18.85 15.96
N LYS A 158 3.42 17.62 16.08
CA LYS A 158 3.66 16.74 14.93
C LYS A 158 2.35 16.37 14.23
N LEU A 159 1.32 15.95 14.96
CA LEU A 159 0.02 15.60 14.39
C LEU A 159 -0.66 16.78 13.71
N ASP A 160 -0.63 17.97 14.32
CA ASP A 160 -1.17 19.20 13.74
C ASP A 160 -0.46 19.56 12.43
N SER A 161 0.86 19.33 12.35
CA SER A 161 1.63 19.54 11.12
C SER A 161 1.20 18.59 9.99
N LEU A 162 0.87 17.33 10.31
CA LEU A 162 0.40 16.35 9.33
C LEU A 162 -0.98 16.72 8.80
N VAL A 163 -1.91 17.10 9.68
CA VAL A 163 -3.26 17.56 9.29
C VAL A 163 -3.17 18.79 8.40
N THR A 164 -2.31 19.75 8.75
CA THR A 164 -2.11 20.99 7.96
C THR A 164 -1.56 20.67 6.56
N ALA A 165 -0.68 19.68 6.45
CA ALA A 165 -0.15 19.21 5.19
C ALA A 165 -1.12 18.32 4.39
N GLY A 166 -2.31 18.02 4.94
CA GLY A 166 -3.32 17.18 4.29
C GLY A 166 -2.99 15.68 4.31
N ASN A 167 -2.17 15.25 5.26
CA ASN A 167 -1.80 13.84 5.48
C ASN A 167 -2.69 13.13 6.50
#